data_AF-A0A937H4A6-F1
#
_entry.id   AF-A0A937H4A6-F1
#
_cell.length_a   1.000
_cell.length_b   1.000
_cell.length_c   1.000
_cell.angle_alpha   90.00
_cell.angle_beta   90.00
_cell.angle_gamma   90.00
#
_symmetry.space_group_name_H-M   'P 1'
#
loop_
_entity.id
_entity.type
_entity.pdbx_description
1 polymer ?
#
loop_
_entity_poly.entity_id
_entity_poly.type
_entity_poly.pdbx_seq_one_letter_code
_entity_poly.pdbx_strand_id
1 'polypeptide(L)'
;SLREMGAGDTGVHLKIKKMVNSYMGRQKVYCKCIDDHDFINLKLHIIKNIYRNVDDFGHAPDHLTNYCKTCVLFFENKPNKFLLSKEVDFPIYN
;
A
#
# COMPACT_ATOMS: atom_id res chain seq x y z
N SER A 1 -9.36 -0.87 -14.51
CA SER A 1 -9.55 -2.09 -13.68
C SER A 1 -9.42 -3.35 -14.56
N LEU A 2 -9.34 -4.58 -14.02
CA LEU A 2 -9.11 -5.81 -14.80
C LEU A 2 -9.96 -5.94 -16.08
N ARG A 3 -11.21 -5.47 -16.02
CA ARG A 3 -12.15 -5.44 -17.14
C ARG A 3 -11.72 -4.48 -18.26
N GLU A 4 -11.11 -3.35 -17.91
CA GLU A 4 -10.56 -2.36 -18.85
C GLU A 4 -9.24 -2.80 -19.49
N MET A 5 -8.55 -3.77 -18.89
CA MET A 5 -7.34 -4.41 -19.45
C MET A 5 -7.67 -5.65 -20.31
N GLY A 6 -8.92 -5.82 -20.74
CA GLY A 6 -9.33 -6.93 -21.62
C GLY A 6 -9.39 -8.30 -20.94
N ALA A 7 -9.31 -8.38 -19.61
CA ALA A 7 -9.48 -9.64 -18.89
C ALA A 7 -10.97 -10.02 -18.80
N GLY A 8 -11.53 -10.57 -19.89
CA GLY A 8 -12.94 -10.96 -20.03
C GLY A 8 -13.40 -12.19 -19.21
N ASP A 9 -14.71 -12.48 -19.32
CA ASP A 9 -15.56 -13.21 -18.37
C ASP A 9 -15.27 -14.71 -18.15
N THR A 10 -14.52 -15.36 -19.03
CA THR A 10 -14.18 -16.77 -18.84
C THR A 10 -13.11 -16.93 -17.75
N GLY A 11 -13.46 -17.59 -16.64
CA GLY A 11 -12.56 -17.83 -15.51
C GLY A 11 -12.39 -16.66 -14.54
N VAL A 12 -13.31 -15.66 -14.54
CA VAL A 12 -13.25 -14.48 -13.65
C VAL A 12 -13.09 -14.83 -12.18
N HIS A 13 -13.77 -15.86 -11.68
CA HIS A 13 -13.65 -16.28 -10.29
C HIS A 13 -12.20 -16.68 -9.91
N LEU A 14 -11.46 -17.33 -10.82
CA LEU A 14 -10.04 -17.67 -10.62
C LEU A 14 -9.16 -16.42 -10.69
N LYS A 15 -9.46 -15.49 -11.61
CA LYS A 15 -8.75 -14.21 -11.73
C LYS A 15 -8.94 -13.34 -10.49
N ILE A 16 -10.16 -13.28 -9.94
CA ILE A 16 -10.46 -12.59 -8.67
C ILE A 16 -9.68 -13.24 -7.53
N LYS A 17 -9.72 -14.58 -7.39
CA LYS A 17 -8.94 -15.28 -6.36
C LYS A 17 -7.44 -14.96 -6.46
N LYS A 18 -6.88 -14.98 -7.67
CA LYS A 18 -5.47 -14.61 -7.90
C LYS A 18 -5.19 -13.15 -7.54
N MET A 19 -6.08 -12.24 -7.88
CA MET A 19 -5.95 -10.81 -7.54
C MET A 19 -5.99 -10.61 -6.02
N VAL A 20 -6.95 -11.22 -5.33
CA VAL A 20 -7.07 -11.15 -3.86
C VAL A 20 -5.81 -11.72 -3.20
N ASN A 21 -5.36 -12.91 -3.61
CA ASN A 21 -4.14 -13.51 -3.06
C ASN A 21 -2.91 -12.61 -3.29
N SER A 22 -2.81 -12.03 -4.47
CA SER A 22 -1.72 -11.12 -4.82
C SER A 22 -1.76 -9.82 -4.01
N TYR A 23 -2.94 -9.27 -3.73
CA TYR A 23 -3.12 -8.07 -2.92
C TYR A 23 -2.83 -8.36 -1.45
N MET A 24 -3.50 -9.35 -0.87
CA MET A 24 -3.37 -9.72 0.55
C MET A 24 -1.95 -10.16 0.90
N GLY A 25 -1.28 -10.89 -0.01
CA GLY A 25 0.11 -11.32 0.20
C GLY A 25 1.08 -10.14 0.33
N ARG A 26 0.89 -9.08 -0.48
CA ARG A 26 1.70 -7.85 -0.36
C ARG A 26 1.29 -7.01 0.84
N GLN A 27 -0.01 -6.82 1.05
CA GLN A 27 -0.55 -6.04 2.15
C GLN A 27 -0.11 -6.58 3.51
N LYS A 28 -0.14 -7.91 3.71
CA LYS A 28 0.27 -8.55 4.97
C LYS A 28 1.67 -8.13 5.41
N VAL A 29 2.59 -7.99 4.47
CA VAL A 29 3.96 -7.56 4.76
C VAL A 29 4.00 -6.09 5.16
N TYR A 30 3.26 -5.24 4.45
CA TYR A 30 3.15 -3.82 4.81
C TYR A 30 2.55 -3.62 6.20
N CYS A 31 1.47 -4.33 6.55
CA CYS A 31 0.88 -4.28 7.88
C CYS A 31 1.90 -4.66 8.95
N LYS A 32 2.63 -5.77 8.76
CA LYS A 32 3.67 -6.18 9.71
C LYS A 32 4.76 -5.11 9.88
N CYS A 33 5.25 -4.52 8.80
CA CYS A 33 6.24 -3.44 8.89
C CYS A 33 5.69 -2.20 9.60
N ILE A 34 4.40 -1.88 9.41
CA ILE A 34 3.74 -0.76 10.09
C ILE A 34 3.59 -1.06 11.59
N ASP A 35 3.07 -2.23 11.95
CA ASP A 35 2.89 -2.64 13.35
C ASP A 35 4.23 -2.64 14.11
N ASP A 36 5.28 -3.17 13.47
CA ASP A 36 6.63 -3.25 14.04
C ASP A 36 7.41 -1.91 13.95
N HIS A 37 6.81 -0.84 13.39
CA HIS A 37 7.46 0.46 13.10
C HIS A 37 8.75 0.35 12.25
N ASP A 38 8.86 -0.71 11.45
CA ASP A 38 10.02 -1.03 10.63
C ASP A 38 9.89 -0.43 9.22
N PHE A 39 10.12 0.88 9.14
CA PHE A 39 10.05 1.62 7.88
C PHE A 39 11.21 1.29 6.92
N ILE A 40 12.31 0.69 7.42
CA ILE A 40 13.41 0.23 6.57
C ILE A 40 12.94 -0.97 5.74
N ASN A 41 12.36 -1.98 6.40
CA ASN A 41 11.79 -3.13 5.69
C ASN A 41 10.57 -2.73 4.85
N LEU A 42 9.76 -1.76 5.30
CA LEU A 42 8.68 -1.22 4.47
C LEU A 42 9.22 -0.69 3.13
N LYS A 43 10.30 0.10 3.15
CA LYS A 43 10.94 0.63 1.93
C LYS A 43 11.42 -0.49 1.01
N LEU A 44 12.07 -1.51 1.54
CA LEU A 44 12.55 -2.65 0.74
C LEU A 44 11.38 -3.36 0.02
N HIS A 45 10.26 -3.53 0.72
CA HIS A 45 9.06 -4.13 0.14
C HIS A 45 8.34 -3.21 -0.86
N ILE A 46 8.35 -1.89 -0.63
CA ILE A 46 7.89 -0.89 -1.60
C ILE A 46 8.68 -0.98 -2.90
N ILE A 47 10.02 -1.01 -2.83
CA ILE A 47 10.90 -1.15 -4.01
C ILE A 47 10.55 -2.44 -4.78
N LYS A 48 10.47 -3.58 -4.08
CA LYS A 48 10.17 -4.89 -4.69
C LYS A 48 8.80 -4.96 -5.38
N ASN A 49 7.82 -4.20 -4.88
CA ASN A 49 6.43 -4.31 -5.31
C ASN A 49 6.00 -3.20 -6.29
N ILE A 50 6.52 -1.98 -6.14
CA ILE A 50 6.13 -0.80 -6.92
C ILE A 50 7.17 -0.46 -7.98
N TYR A 51 8.45 -0.46 -7.62
CA TYR A 51 9.57 -0.10 -8.50
C TYR A 51 10.26 -1.33 -9.09
N ARG A 52 9.49 -2.41 -9.30
CA ARG A 52 10.03 -3.65 -9.85
C ARG A 52 10.54 -3.41 -11.27
N ASN A 53 11.78 -3.84 -11.54
CA ASN A 53 12.46 -3.67 -12.83
C ASN A 53 12.72 -2.19 -13.20
N VAL A 54 12.84 -1.32 -12.20
CA VAL A 54 13.31 0.06 -12.38
C VAL A 54 14.76 0.11 -11.91
N ASP A 55 15.67 0.44 -12.82
CA ASP A 55 17.12 0.45 -12.55
C ASP A 55 17.57 1.70 -11.78
N ASP A 56 16.91 2.84 -12.01
CA ASP A 56 17.10 4.08 -11.27
C ASP A 56 15.75 4.69 -10.88
N PHE A 57 15.50 4.74 -9.58
CA PHE A 57 14.31 5.32 -8.97
C PHE A 57 14.62 6.54 -8.10
N GLY A 58 15.87 7.06 -8.15
CA GLY A 58 16.33 8.18 -7.35
C GLY A 58 15.88 8.09 -5.88
N HIS A 59 15.25 9.16 -5.39
CA HIS A 59 14.70 9.23 -4.02
C HIS A 59 13.22 8.83 -3.93
N ALA A 60 12.58 8.37 -5.02
CA ALA A 60 11.15 8.10 -5.02
C ALA A 60 10.72 7.07 -3.95
N PRO A 61 11.46 5.97 -3.69
CA PRO A 61 11.11 5.05 -2.62
C PRO A 61 11.24 5.67 -1.22
N ASP A 62 12.20 6.56 -1.02
CA ASP A 62 12.35 7.28 0.26
C ASP A 62 11.17 8.22 0.49
N HIS A 63 10.78 8.99 -0.53
CA HIS A 63 9.63 9.89 -0.49
C HIS A 63 8.34 9.14 -0.16
N LEU A 64 8.09 8.02 -0.85
CA LEU A 64 6.90 7.21 -0.61
C LEU A 64 6.91 6.57 0.77
N THR A 65 8.06 6.04 1.22
CA THR A 65 8.18 5.46 2.56
C THR A 65 7.97 6.51 3.65
N ASN A 66 8.52 7.71 3.48
CA ASN A 66 8.32 8.82 4.39
C ASN A 66 6.86 9.25 4.45
N TYR A 67 6.17 9.30 3.32
CA TYR A 67 4.73 9.58 3.31
C TYR A 67 3.93 8.51 4.05
N CYS A 68 4.24 7.23 3.83
CA CYS A 68 3.61 6.14 4.57
C CYS A 68 3.81 6.30 6.08
N LYS A 69 5.03 6.65 6.51
CA LYS A 69 5.33 6.95 7.92
C LYS A 69 4.48 8.12 8.45
N THR A 70 4.37 9.21 7.69
CA THR A 70 3.51 10.34 8.05
C THR A 70 2.05 9.92 8.20
N CYS A 71 1.53 9.06 7.31
CA CYS A 71 0.17 8.54 7.41
C CYS A 71 -0.02 7.71 8.68
N VAL A 72 0.91 6.78 8.97
CA VAL A 72 0.84 5.93 10.18
C VAL A 72 0.78 6.81 11.43
N LEU A 73 1.74 7.72 11.59
CA LEU A 73 1.78 8.64 12.74
C LEU A 73 0.55 9.54 12.81
N PHE A 74 0.00 9.97 11.66
CA PHE A 74 -1.22 10.76 11.62
C PHE A 74 -2.42 9.99 12.17
N PHE A 75 -2.56 8.70 11.84
CA PHE A 75 -3.70 7.88 12.26
C PHE A 75 -3.57 7.27 13.64
N GLU A 76 -2.35 6.93 14.10
CA GLU A 76 -2.11 6.39 15.46
C GLU A 76 -2.61 7.32 16.55
N ASN A 77 -2.56 8.63 16.30
CA ASN A 77 -2.95 9.66 17.25
C ASN A 77 -4.44 10.06 17.15
N LYS A 78 -5.24 9.36 16.33
CA LYS A 78 -6.65 9.70 16.10
C LYS A 78 -7.58 8.83 16.94
N PRO A 79 -8.61 9.41 17.58
CA PRO A 79 -9.62 8.62 18.27
C PRO A 79 -10.47 7.83 17.27
N ASN A 80 -11.00 6.68 17.67
CA ASN A 80 -11.89 5.87 16.83
C ASN A 80 -13.08 6.67 16.24
N LYS A 81 -13.58 7.68 16.99
CA LYS A 81 -14.63 8.58 16.51
C LYS A 81 -14.24 9.37 15.24
N PHE A 82 -12.96 9.68 15.08
CA PHE A 82 -12.43 10.30 13.86
C PHE A 82 -12.50 9.33 12.68
N LEU A 83 -12.15 8.06 12.86
CA LEU A 83 -12.23 7.04 11.81
C LEU A 83 -13.66 6.71 11.38
N LEU A 84 -14.62 6.90 12.30
CA LEU A 84 -16.05 6.70 12.04
C LEU A 84 -16.74 7.97 11.50
N SER A 85 -16.01 9.09 11.39
CA SER A 85 -16.54 10.27 10.73
C SER A 85 -16.59 10.04 9.22
N LYS A 86 -17.47 10.75 8.51
CA LYS A 86 -17.46 10.76 7.03
C LYS A 86 -16.33 11.62 6.46
N GLU A 87 -15.39 12.07 7.29
CA GLU A 87 -14.37 13.08 7.00
C GLU A 87 -12.95 12.54 7.21
N VAL A 88 -12.76 11.22 7.03
CA VAL A 88 -11.41 10.63 7.07
C VAL A 88 -10.63 11.15 5.87
N ASP A 89 -9.59 11.94 6.15
CA ASP A 89 -8.66 12.45 5.16
C ASP A 89 -7.22 12.00 5.47
N PHE A 90 -6.38 11.99 4.44
CA PHE A 90 -4.96 11.65 4.55
C PHE A 90 -4.11 12.92 4.65
N PRO A 91 -2.95 12.87 5.31
CA PRO A 91 -2.05 14.02 5.33
C PRO A 91 -1.58 14.39 3.92
N ILE A 92 -1.32 15.67 3.69
CA ILE A 92 -0.72 16.15 2.43
C ILE A 92 0.78 15.86 2.47
N TYR A 93 1.32 15.31 1.38
CA TYR A 93 2.76 15.17 1.20
C TYR A 93 3.34 16.54 0.84
N ASN A 94 4.16 17.10 1.74
CA ASN A 94 4.86 18.36 1.55
C ASN A 94 6.30 18.11 1.09
#